data_AF-A0A0J8VJK2-F1
#
_entry.id   AF-A0A0J8VJK2-F1
#
_cell.length_a   1.000
_cell.length_b   1.000
_cell.length_c   1.000
_cell.angle_alpha   90.00
_cell.angle_beta   90.00
_cell.angle_gamma   90.00
#
_symmetry.space_group_name_H-M   'P 1'
#
loop_
_entity.id
_entity.type
_entity.pdbx_description
1 polymer ?
#
loop_
_entity_poly.entity_id
_entity_poly.type
_entity_poly.pdbx_seq_one_letter_code
_entity_poly.pdbx_strand_id
1 'polypeptide(L)'
;MLPTQNSGIFTVSRLNQTVRLLLEQEMGQVWISGEISNFTQPASGHWYFTLKDDSAQVRCAMFRNSNRRVTFRPQHGQQVLVRANITLYEPRGDYQIIVESMQPAGEGLLQQRYEQLKQRLAAEGLFDQSLKKPLPSPARQVGVITSKTGAALHDVLHVLQRRDPSLPVVIYPTAVQGDDAPGQIVRAIELANRRDECDVLIVGRGGGSLEDLWSFNDERVARAIFASRIPIVSAVGHETDVTIADFVADLRAPTPSAAAEIVSRNQLELLRQIQSQQQRLEMAMDYFLASNNQRFTRLQHRLQQQHPQLRLARQQTELVRLKQRLDTAIDARLRRASLHQQRLSQRLSQHTPLPRIHRLQTRLQQHEYRLSQALSATLGASRERFGTLAAHLEAVSPLATLARGYSVTQAADGKLLKQTRQVQAGDKLTTRLADGIVESQVTAIAPIKKPRKPKSA
;
A
#
# COMPACT_ATOMS: atom_id res chain seq x y z
N MET A 1 7.36 40.22 89.30
CA MET A 1 6.98 41.55 89.82
C MET A 1 5.46 41.57 89.98
N LEU A 2 4.95 41.43 91.20
CA LEU A 2 3.55 41.67 91.53
C LEU A 2 3.39 43.17 91.80
N PRO A 3 2.63 43.94 91.00
CA PRO A 3 2.34 45.30 91.39
C PRO A 3 1.05 45.35 92.24
N THR A 4 1.16 46.13 93.30
CA THR A 4 0.13 47.01 93.86
C THR A 4 -1.08 46.37 94.54
N GLN A 5 -1.05 46.42 95.87
CA GLN A 5 -2.22 46.64 96.72
C GLN A 5 -3.13 47.70 96.08
N ASN A 6 -4.36 47.31 95.74
CA ASN A 6 -5.37 48.25 95.29
C ASN A 6 -6.43 48.34 96.39
N SER A 7 -6.28 49.33 97.27
CA SER A 7 -7.39 49.86 98.07
C SER A 7 -8.41 50.49 97.12
N GLY A 8 -9.26 49.65 96.54
CA GLY A 8 -10.24 50.05 95.52
C GLY A 8 -11.65 49.81 96.02
N ILE A 9 -12.34 50.86 96.42
CA ILE A 9 -13.81 50.81 96.53
C ILE A 9 -14.33 50.60 95.10
N PHE A 10 -14.76 49.39 94.78
CA PHE A 10 -15.39 49.08 93.50
C PHE A 10 -16.84 49.53 93.53
N THR A 11 -17.28 50.21 92.48
CA THR A 11 -18.72 50.27 92.20
C THR A 11 -19.18 48.90 91.70
N VAL A 12 -20.45 48.57 91.93
CA VAL A 12 -21.03 47.27 91.51
C VAL A 12 -20.79 47.03 90.01
N SER A 13 -20.93 48.07 89.18
CA SER A 13 -20.67 47.99 87.74
C SER A 13 -19.20 47.71 87.41
N ARG A 14 -18.26 48.36 88.12
CA ARG A 14 -16.81 48.16 87.89
C ARG A 14 -16.38 46.76 88.32
N LEU A 15 -16.96 46.22 89.39
CA LEU A 15 -16.72 44.85 89.84
C LEU A 15 -17.16 43.83 88.77
N ASN A 16 -18.41 43.93 88.29
CA ASN A 16 -18.95 43.00 87.29
C ASN A 16 -18.16 43.05 85.97
N GLN A 17 -17.76 44.23 85.51
CA GLN A 17 -16.93 44.37 84.30
C GLN A 17 -15.55 43.73 84.45
N THR A 18 -14.92 43.88 85.62
CA THR A 18 -13.59 43.30 85.88
C THR A 18 -13.66 41.78 85.93
N VAL A 19 -14.67 41.21 86.60
CA VAL A 19 -14.89 39.75 86.68
C VAL A 19 -15.18 39.16 85.30
N ARG A 20 -16.01 39.83 84.50
CA ARG A 20 -16.28 39.41 83.12
C ARG A 20 -15.00 39.30 82.29
N LEU A 21 -14.15 40.32 82.32
CA LEU A 21 -12.89 40.34 81.55
C LEU A 21 -11.93 39.23 81.98
N LEU A 22 -11.82 38.96 83.29
CA LEU A 22 -10.99 37.86 83.81
C LEU A 22 -11.48 36.50 83.33
N LEU A 23 -12.80 36.26 83.38
CA LEU A 23 -13.39 35.01 82.93
C LEU A 23 -13.21 34.80 81.41
N GLU A 24 -13.41 35.85 80.61
CA GLU A 24 -13.25 35.79 79.16
C GLU A 24 -11.78 35.59 78.75
N GLN A 25 -10.82 36.17 79.47
CA GLN A 25 -9.38 36.05 79.18
C GLN A 25 -8.77 34.71 79.58
N GLU A 26 -9.11 34.19 80.77
CA GLU A 26 -8.48 32.98 81.31
C GLU A 26 -9.07 31.70 80.71
N MET A 27 -10.39 31.64 80.50
CA MET A 27 -11.05 30.40 80.08
C MET A 27 -11.27 30.29 78.58
N GLY A 28 -11.37 31.41 77.84
CA GLY A 28 -11.57 31.41 76.40
C GLY A 28 -12.77 30.58 75.92
N GLN A 29 -12.58 29.88 74.79
CA GLN A 29 -13.57 28.95 74.23
C GLN A 29 -13.46 27.57 74.89
N VAL A 30 -14.57 27.07 75.42
CA VAL A 30 -14.64 25.75 76.08
C VAL A 30 -15.71 24.87 75.48
N TRP A 31 -15.51 23.56 75.63
CA TRP A 31 -16.51 22.54 75.31
C TRP A 31 -17.11 22.00 76.60
N ILE A 32 -18.44 22.00 76.70
CA ILE A 32 -19.17 21.61 77.91
C ILE A 32 -20.24 20.59 77.54
N SER A 33 -20.27 19.47 78.26
CA SER A 33 -21.32 18.47 78.14
C SER A 33 -22.29 18.60 79.31
N GLY A 34 -23.58 18.49 79.04
CA GLY A 34 -24.60 18.48 80.09
C GLY A 34 -26.00 18.28 79.55
N GLU A 35 -26.96 18.17 80.46
CA GLU A 35 -28.37 18.01 80.14
C GLU A 35 -29.04 19.38 80.03
N ILE A 36 -29.85 19.58 78.98
CA ILE A 36 -30.65 20.79 78.81
C ILE A 36 -31.84 20.75 79.76
N SER A 37 -31.95 21.79 80.58
CA SER A 37 -33.11 22.07 81.43
C SER A 37 -33.66 23.46 81.14
N ASN A 38 -34.95 23.68 81.41
CA ASN A 38 -35.62 24.99 81.30
C ASN A 38 -35.41 25.70 79.94
N PHE A 39 -35.55 24.99 78.83
CA PHE A 39 -35.40 25.56 77.49
C PHE A 39 -36.54 26.51 77.12
N THR A 40 -36.20 27.72 76.67
CA THR A 40 -37.15 28.76 76.26
C THR A 40 -36.72 29.44 74.97
N GLN A 41 -37.69 29.75 74.10
CA GLN A 41 -37.50 30.44 72.83
C GLN A 41 -38.46 31.64 72.73
N PRO A 42 -38.02 32.85 73.14
CA PRO A 42 -38.80 34.07 72.97
C PRO A 42 -38.91 34.51 71.50
N ALA A 43 -39.81 35.46 71.22
CA ALA A 43 -40.06 35.99 69.87
C ALA A 43 -38.84 36.65 69.19
N SER A 44 -37.80 37.02 69.96
CA SER A 44 -36.53 37.53 69.43
C SER A 44 -35.71 36.47 68.67
N GLY A 45 -36.04 35.18 68.85
CA GLY A 45 -35.37 34.07 68.18
C GLY A 45 -34.05 33.64 68.83
N HIS A 46 -33.72 34.14 70.02
CA HIS A 46 -32.63 33.61 70.85
C HIS A 46 -33.12 32.42 71.68
N TRP A 47 -32.22 31.50 72.02
CA TRP A 47 -32.53 30.38 72.92
C TRP A 47 -31.89 30.63 74.27
N TYR A 48 -32.66 30.43 75.33
CA TYR A 48 -32.18 30.45 76.70
C TYR A 48 -32.50 29.12 77.35
N PHE A 49 -31.50 28.51 77.97
CA PHE A 49 -31.65 27.24 78.65
C PHE A 49 -30.62 27.13 79.77
N THR A 50 -30.77 26.16 80.64
CA THR A 50 -29.78 25.84 81.68
C THR A 50 -29.12 24.52 81.30
N LEU A 51 -27.80 24.48 81.34
CA LEU A 51 -27.04 23.25 81.21
C LEU A 51 -26.74 22.74 82.61
N LYS A 52 -27.12 21.50 82.93
CA LYS A 52 -26.89 20.88 84.23
C LYS A 52 -26.09 19.59 84.11
N ASP A 53 -25.32 19.29 85.13
CA ASP A 53 -24.73 17.97 85.41
C ASP A 53 -25.25 17.46 86.77
N ASP A 54 -24.69 16.36 87.28
CA ASP A 54 -25.13 15.74 88.55
C ASP A 54 -24.88 16.63 89.78
N SER A 55 -24.02 17.65 89.67
CA SER A 55 -23.49 18.45 90.79
C SER A 55 -23.71 19.96 90.66
N ALA A 56 -23.89 20.47 89.44
CA ALA A 56 -23.87 21.88 89.12
C ALA A 56 -24.80 22.22 87.94
N GLN A 57 -25.14 23.51 87.83
CA GLN A 57 -25.93 24.03 86.72
C GLN A 57 -25.46 25.42 86.32
N VAL A 58 -25.60 25.75 85.04
CA VAL A 58 -25.21 27.05 84.49
C VAL A 58 -26.22 27.55 83.46
N ARG A 59 -26.49 28.87 83.46
CA ARG A 59 -27.37 29.50 82.47
C ARG A 59 -26.65 29.67 81.14
N CYS A 60 -27.34 29.32 80.07
CA CYS A 60 -26.84 29.38 78.70
C CYS A 60 -27.73 30.27 77.83
N ALA A 61 -27.08 31.04 76.96
CA ALA A 61 -27.73 31.83 75.93
C ALA A 61 -27.16 31.49 74.56
N MET A 62 -28.01 31.29 73.56
CA MET A 62 -27.61 31.04 72.18
C MET A 62 -28.29 32.03 71.25
N PHE A 63 -27.49 32.85 70.57
CA PHE A 63 -28.01 33.88 69.68
C PHE A 63 -28.56 33.31 68.37
N ARG A 64 -29.42 34.09 67.70
CA ARG A 64 -30.19 33.68 66.51
C ARG A 64 -29.31 33.28 65.32
N ASN A 65 -28.12 33.85 65.21
CA ASN A 65 -27.20 33.49 64.13
C ASN A 65 -26.50 32.15 64.41
N SER A 66 -26.29 31.82 65.69
CA SER A 66 -25.67 30.58 66.11
C SER A 66 -26.64 29.40 66.05
N ASN A 67 -27.88 29.58 66.52
CA ASN A 67 -28.87 28.50 66.57
C ASN A 67 -29.34 28.01 65.19
N ARG A 68 -29.25 28.84 64.13
CA ARG A 68 -29.50 28.44 62.73
C ARG A 68 -28.61 27.30 62.24
N ARG A 69 -27.44 27.11 62.85
CA ARG A 69 -26.47 26.06 62.50
C ARG A 69 -26.74 24.74 63.22
N VAL A 70 -27.67 24.72 64.17
CA VAL A 70 -28.04 23.51 64.90
C VAL A 70 -29.06 22.74 64.08
N THR A 71 -28.72 21.51 63.72
CA THR A 71 -29.49 20.64 62.82
C THR A 71 -30.66 19.93 63.50
N PHE A 72 -30.75 20.03 64.83
CA PHE A 72 -31.80 19.42 65.64
C PHE A 72 -32.50 20.43 66.54
N ARG A 73 -33.70 20.09 67.03
CA ARG A 73 -34.45 20.92 67.97
C ARG A 73 -34.13 20.49 69.41
N PRO A 74 -33.52 21.34 70.25
CA PRO A 74 -33.17 20.97 71.62
C PRO A 74 -34.42 20.68 72.45
N GLN A 75 -34.37 19.60 73.24
CA GLN A 75 -35.45 19.22 74.15
C GLN A 75 -35.00 19.25 75.61
N HIS A 76 -35.96 19.44 76.52
CA HIS A 76 -35.70 19.28 77.95
C HIS A 76 -35.30 17.82 78.23
N GLY A 77 -34.27 17.61 79.04
CA GLY A 77 -33.76 16.26 79.32
C GLY A 77 -32.72 15.77 78.33
N GLN A 78 -32.45 16.53 77.25
CA GLN A 78 -31.52 16.10 76.22
C GLN A 78 -30.08 16.41 76.62
N GLN A 79 -29.21 15.39 76.53
CA GLN A 79 -27.79 15.57 76.74
C GLN A 79 -27.14 16.15 75.48
N VAL A 80 -26.42 17.26 75.64
CA VAL A 80 -25.78 17.98 74.54
C VAL A 80 -24.32 18.30 74.86
N LEU A 81 -23.53 18.41 73.79
CA LEU A 81 -22.19 18.97 73.82
C LEU A 81 -22.24 20.35 73.19
N VAL A 82 -21.82 21.37 73.93
CA VAL A 82 -21.85 22.77 73.48
C VAL A 82 -20.46 23.36 73.45
N ARG A 83 -20.13 24.09 72.37
CA ARG A 83 -18.95 24.96 72.30
C ARG A 83 -19.38 26.37 72.64
N ALA A 84 -18.76 26.94 73.66
CA ALA A 84 -19.29 28.14 74.29
C ALA A 84 -18.22 29.02 74.93
N ASN A 85 -18.53 30.32 75.05
CA ASN A 85 -17.70 31.30 75.73
C ASN A 85 -18.28 31.61 77.11
N ILE A 86 -17.43 31.54 78.13
CA ILE A 86 -17.81 31.87 79.50
C ILE A 86 -17.85 33.39 79.66
N THR A 87 -18.93 33.93 80.22
CA THR A 87 -19.09 35.37 80.42
C THR A 87 -19.95 35.67 81.65
N LEU A 88 -20.18 36.95 81.93
CA LEU A 88 -20.99 37.40 83.06
C LEU A 88 -21.97 38.48 82.60
N TYR A 89 -23.24 38.35 82.97
CA TYR A 89 -24.28 39.31 82.62
C TYR A 89 -24.20 40.55 83.52
N GLU A 90 -23.50 41.57 83.04
CA GLU A 90 -23.14 42.78 83.81
C GLU A 90 -24.29 43.44 84.59
N PRO A 91 -25.53 43.57 84.05
CA PRO A 91 -26.60 44.26 84.76
C PRO A 91 -27.11 43.53 86.01
N ARG A 92 -26.94 42.20 86.09
CA ARG A 92 -27.38 41.39 87.25
C ARG A 92 -26.25 40.69 87.98
N GLY A 93 -25.05 40.65 87.39
CA GLY A 93 -23.92 39.90 87.93
C GLY A 93 -24.05 38.38 87.79
N ASP A 94 -24.98 37.90 86.96
CA ASP A 94 -25.23 36.47 86.78
C ASP A 94 -24.15 35.83 85.90
N TYR A 95 -23.59 34.71 86.35
CA TYR A 95 -22.69 33.87 85.55
C TYR A 95 -23.48 33.17 84.43
N GLN A 96 -22.99 33.27 83.20
CA GLN A 96 -23.67 32.66 82.05
C GLN A 96 -22.67 32.24 80.97
N ILE A 97 -23.11 31.36 80.08
CA ILE A 97 -22.27 30.89 78.97
C ILE A 97 -22.98 31.15 77.63
N ILE A 98 -22.27 31.76 76.68
CA ILE A 98 -22.78 32.03 75.34
C ILE A 98 -22.41 30.85 74.44
N VAL A 99 -23.42 30.11 73.98
CA VAL A 99 -23.24 28.94 73.13
C VAL A 99 -23.11 29.35 71.66
N GLU A 100 -22.03 28.93 71.01
CA GLU A 100 -21.77 29.19 69.59
C GLU A 100 -22.20 28.02 68.69
N SER A 101 -22.00 26.79 69.15
CA SER A 101 -22.43 25.56 68.47
C SER A 101 -22.91 24.52 69.47
N MET A 102 -23.89 23.71 69.08
CA MET A 102 -24.51 22.68 69.89
C MET A 102 -24.66 21.40 69.07
N GLN A 103 -24.25 20.28 69.64
CA GLN A 103 -24.35 18.94 69.08
C GLN A 103 -25.00 18.00 70.12
N PRO A 104 -25.70 16.94 69.71
CA PRO A 104 -26.14 15.89 70.64
C PRO A 104 -24.92 15.23 71.29
N ALA A 105 -24.95 14.98 72.60
CA ALA A 105 -23.78 14.44 73.32
C ALA A 105 -23.36 13.03 72.84
N GLY A 106 -24.28 12.28 72.21
CA GLY A 106 -23.99 10.96 71.64
C GLY A 106 -22.92 10.99 70.55
N GLU A 107 -22.94 11.94 69.63
CA GLU A 107 -22.01 12.00 68.50
C GLU A 107 -20.59 12.42 68.93
N GLY A 108 -20.46 13.38 69.85
CA GLY A 108 -19.15 13.89 70.30
C GLY A 108 -18.35 12.88 71.13
N LEU A 109 -19.02 12.10 71.99
CA LEU A 109 -18.36 11.05 72.77
C LEU A 109 -17.88 9.89 71.88
N LEU A 110 -18.67 9.51 70.87
CA LEU A 110 -18.30 8.50 69.90
C LEU A 110 -17.11 8.98 69.05
N GLN A 111 -17.11 10.23 68.58
CA GLN A 111 -15.98 10.77 67.82
C GLN A 111 -14.68 10.79 68.63
N GLN A 112 -14.73 11.21 69.91
CA GLN A 112 -13.56 11.15 70.79
C GLN A 112 -13.05 9.72 71.00
N ARG A 113 -13.96 8.76 71.24
CA ARG A 113 -13.60 7.34 71.38
C ARG A 113 -12.95 6.78 70.11
N TYR A 114 -13.45 7.17 68.94
CA TYR A 114 -12.90 6.79 67.65
C TYR A 114 -11.46 7.31 67.48
N GLU A 115 -11.23 8.60 67.74
CA GLU A 115 -9.89 9.18 67.62
C GLU A 115 -8.89 8.55 68.60
N GLN A 116 -9.30 8.34 69.86
CA GLN A 116 -8.47 7.68 70.86
C GLN A 116 -8.12 6.25 70.45
N LEU A 117 -9.10 5.47 69.97
CA LEU A 117 -8.87 4.09 69.55
C LEU A 117 -8.01 4.03 68.29
N LYS A 118 -8.24 4.93 67.32
CA LYS A 118 -7.42 5.06 66.11
C LYS A 118 -5.96 5.35 66.46
N GLN A 119 -5.70 6.31 67.35
CA GLN A 119 -4.34 6.63 67.78
C GLN A 119 -3.67 5.44 68.48
N ARG A 120 -4.39 4.75 69.36
CA ARG A 120 -3.88 3.58 70.08
C ARG A 120 -3.52 2.43 69.13
N LEU A 121 -4.42 2.05 68.23
CA LEU A 121 -4.18 0.95 67.29
C LEU A 121 -3.11 1.30 66.24
N ALA A 122 -3.01 2.58 65.85
CA ALA A 122 -1.91 3.07 65.02
C ALA A 122 -0.56 2.93 65.73
N ALA A 123 -0.48 3.30 67.01
CA ALA A 123 0.74 3.19 67.81
C ALA A 123 1.17 1.72 68.02
N GLU A 124 0.21 0.79 68.04
CA GLU A 124 0.46 -0.66 68.06
C GLU A 124 0.88 -1.23 66.69
N GLY A 125 0.84 -0.43 65.61
CA GLY A 125 1.26 -0.83 64.26
C GLY A 125 0.22 -1.60 63.43
N LEU A 126 -1.03 -1.71 63.89
CA LEU A 126 -2.06 -2.51 63.19
C LEU A 126 -2.46 -1.95 61.82
N PHE A 127 -2.06 -0.71 61.50
CA PHE A 127 -2.36 -0.06 60.22
C PHE A 127 -1.20 -0.15 59.22
N ASP A 128 -0.07 -0.76 59.60
CA ASP A 128 1.14 -0.79 58.78
C ASP A 128 0.91 -1.58 57.49
N GLN A 129 1.18 -0.93 56.35
CA GLN A 129 1.00 -1.50 55.03
C GLN A 129 1.88 -2.75 54.78
N SER A 130 3.00 -2.88 55.49
CA SER A 130 3.91 -4.03 55.41
C SER A 130 3.34 -5.31 56.01
N LEU A 131 2.38 -5.20 56.93
CA LEU A 131 1.74 -6.34 57.60
C LEU A 131 0.49 -6.83 56.85
N LYS A 132 0.02 -6.04 55.88
CA LYS A 132 -1.15 -6.36 55.07
C LYS A 132 -0.84 -7.47 54.06
N LYS A 133 -1.79 -8.39 53.90
CA LYS A 133 -1.66 -9.55 53.03
C LYS A 133 -2.01 -9.21 51.59
N PRO A 134 -1.25 -9.73 50.61
CA PRO A 134 -1.64 -9.59 49.22
C PRO A 134 -2.92 -10.37 48.94
N LEU A 135 -3.82 -9.77 48.17
CA LEU A 135 -5.04 -10.43 47.72
C LEU A 135 -4.74 -11.51 46.68
N PRO A 136 -5.43 -12.65 46.71
CA PRO A 136 -5.30 -13.67 45.68
C PRO A 136 -5.85 -13.12 44.34
N SER A 137 -5.01 -13.17 43.30
CA SER A 137 -5.42 -12.80 41.94
C SER A 137 -5.16 -13.97 40.98
N PRO A 138 -6.20 -14.68 40.49
CA PRO A 138 -7.61 -14.57 40.86
C PRO A 138 -7.97 -15.31 42.16
N ALA A 139 -8.99 -14.83 42.89
CA ALA A 139 -9.59 -15.58 43.99
C ALA A 139 -10.31 -16.82 43.45
N ARG A 140 -10.22 -17.96 44.15
CA ARG A 140 -10.94 -19.19 43.78
C ARG A 140 -12.25 -19.33 44.53
N GLN A 141 -12.35 -18.77 45.74
CA GLN A 141 -13.57 -18.79 46.54
C GLN A 141 -13.63 -17.59 47.49
N VAL A 142 -14.80 -16.95 47.57
CA VAL A 142 -15.01 -15.71 48.35
C VAL A 142 -15.95 -15.97 49.51
N GLY A 143 -15.56 -15.53 50.71
CA GLY A 143 -16.44 -15.46 51.87
C GLY A 143 -17.05 -14.07 52.01
N VAL A 144 -18.36 -13.95 52.21
CA VAL A 144 -19.03 -12.67 52.43
C VAL A 144 -19.61 -12.62 53.83
N ILE A 145 -19.08 -11.72 54.66
CA ILE A 145 -19.53 -11.47 56.03
C ILE A 145 -20.41 -10.21 56.01
N THR A 146 -21.72 -10.42 55.95
CA THR A 146 -22.70 -9.33 55.93
C THR A 146 -24.07 -9.85 56.39
N SER A 147 -25.07 -8.98 56.48
CA SER A 147 -26.42 -9.38 56.88
C SER A 147 -27.11 -10.23 55.79
N LYS A 148 -27.85 -11.25 56.22
CA LYS A 148 -28.51 -12.23 55.32
C LYS A 148 -29.51 -11.59 54.35
N THR A 149 -30.10 -10.45 54.72
CA THR A 149 -31.12 -9.71 53.95
C THR A 149 -30.67 -8.31 53.54
N GLY A 150 -29.38 -7.98 53.70
CA GLY A 150 -28.87 -6.65 53.42
C GLY A 150 -28.64 -6.38 51.93
N ALA A 151 -28.81 -5.11 51.52
CA ALA A 151 -28.50 -4.66 50.16
C ALA A 151 -27.07 -5.01 49.72
N ALA A 152 -26.10 -4.94 50.64
CA ALA A 152 -24.71 -5.30 50.36
C ALA A 152 -24.50 -6.72 49.85
N LEU A 153 -25.26 -7.69 50.37
CA LEU A 153 -25.16 -9.07 49.89
C LEU A 153 -25.64 -9.16 48.43
N HIS A 154 -26.77 -8.52 48.13
CA HIS A 154 -27.32 -8.49 46.78
C HIS A 154 -26.40 -7.79 45.80
N ASP A 155 -25.79 -6.67 46.21
CA ASP A 155 -24.83 -5.91 45.40
C ASP A 155 -23.60 -6.76 45.06
N VAL A 156 -23.00 -7.42 46.05
CA VAL A 156 -21.86 -8.32 45.85
C VAL A 156 -22.23 -9.47 44.91
N LEU A 157 -23.35 -10.16 45.18
CA LEU A 157 -23.79 -11.29 44.36
C LEU A 157 -24.09 -10.88 42.91
N HIS A 158 -24.70 -9.71 42.69
CA HIS A 158 -25.01 -9.21 41.36
C HIS A 158 -23.75 -8.90 40.55
N VAL A 159 -22.76 -8.25 41.17
CA VAL A 159 -21.47 -7.96 40.52
C VAL A 159 -20.72 -9.25 40.20
N LEU A 160 -20.65 -10.20 41.15
CA LEU A 160 -20.00 -11.49 40.94
C LEU A 160 -20.68 -12.29 39.83
N GLN A 161 -22.02 -12.36 39.81
CA GLN A 161 -22.77 -13.05 38.76
C GLN A 161 -22.54 -12.45 37.37
N ARG A 162 -22.31 -11.12 37.28
CA ARG A 162 -22.06 -10.43 36.02
C ARG A 162 -20.60 -10.54 35.55
N ARG A 163 -19.61 -10.44 36.44
CA ARG A 163 -18.17 -10.43 36.08
C ARG A 163 -17.52 -11.80 36.12
N ASP A 164 -17.82 -12.61 37.14
CA ASP A 164 -17.26 -13.94 37.36
C ASP A 164 -18.30 -14.91 37.96
N PRO A 165 -19.31 -15.34 37.19
CA PRO A 165 -20.33 -16.28 37.65
C PRO A 165 -19.79 -17.66 38.05
N SER A 166 -18.53 -17.96 37.74
CA SER A 166 -17.88 -19.22 38.12
C SER A 166 -17.28 -19.19 39.53
N LEU A 167 -17.23 -18.03 40.18
CA LEU A 167 -16.65 -17.85 41.51
C LEU A 167 -17.62 -18.34 42.60
N PRO A 168 -17.28 -19.40 43.37
CA PRO A 168 -18.07 -19.84 44.50
C PRO A 168 -18.09 -18.79 45.62
N VAL A 169 -19.26 -18.58 46.20
CA VAL A 169 -19.49 -17.61 47.28
C VAL A 169 -20.01 -18.33 48.51
N VAL A 170 -19.33 -18.17 49.64
CA VAL A 170 -19.77 -18.64 50.95
C VAL A 170 -20.30 -17.46 51.76
N ILE A 171 -21.53 -17.54 52.22
CA ILE A 171 -22.16 -16.46 52.98
C ILE A 171 -22.06 -16.78 54.47
N TYR A 172 -21.49 -15.85 55.23
CA TYR A 172 -21.40 -15.89 56.68
C TYR A 172 -22.37 -14.84 57.26
N PRO A 173 -23.66 -15.21 57.44
CA PRO A 173 -24.70 -14.26 57.82
C PRO A 173 -24.42 -13.69 59.22
N THR A 174 -24.30 -12.38 59.31
CA THR A 174 -23.85 -11.68 60.52
C THR A 174 -24.64 -10.39 60.71
N ALA A 175 -25.02 -10.06 61.94
CA ALA A 175 -25.54 -8.73 62.24
C ALA A 175 -24.44 -7.69 62.03
N VAL A 176 -24.73 -6.68 61.20
CA VAL A 176 -23.78 -5.59 60.85
C VAL A 176 -24.08 -4.27 61.57
N GLN A 177 -25.14 -4.24 62.38
CA GLN A 177 -25.59 -3.08 63.16
C GLN A 177 -26.16 -3.54 64.50
N GLY A 178 -26.13 -2.66 65.51
CA GLY A 178 -26.56 -2.93 66.88
C GLY A 178 -25.44 -3.46 67.79
N ASP A 179 -25.69 -3.47 69.09
CA ASP A 179 -24.68 -3.76 70.12
C ASP A 179 -24.08 -5.17 70.04
N ASP A 180 -24.83 -6.14 69.52
CA ASP A 180 -24.37 -7.52 69.31
C ASP A 180 -23.54 -7.72 68.04
N ALA A 181 -23.52 -6.75 67.12
CA ALA A 181 -22.87 -6.88 65.81
C ALA A 181 -21.35 -7.14 65.90
N PRO A 182 -20.55 -6.39 66.70
CA PRO A 182 -19.11 -6.64 66.80
C PRO A 182 -18.78 -8.10 67.19
N GLY A 183 -19.50 -8.65 68.18
CA GLY A 183 -19.28 -10.02 68.64
C GLY A 183 -19.70 -11.08 67.62
N GLN A 184 -20.66 -10.79 66.75
CA GLN A 184 -21.01 -11.69 65.64
C GLN A 184 -19.99 -11.61 64.49
N ILE A 185 -19.50 -10.42 64.16
CA ILE A 185 -18.46 -10.21 63.13
C ILE A 185 -17.19 -10.98 63.49
N VAL A 186 -16.72 -10.87 64.73
CA VAL A 186 -15.56 -11.62 65.22
C VAL A 186 -15.77 -13.13 65.07
N ARG A 187 -16.92 -13.65 65.53
CA ARG A 187 -17.26 -15.08 65.41
C ARG A 187 -17.32 -15.56 63.95
N ALA A 188 -17.82 -14.72 63.04
CA ALA A 188 -17.87 -15.03 61.62
C ALA A 188 -16.48 -15.10 60.98
N ILE A 189 -15.58 -14.16 61.32
CA ILE A 189 -14.19 -14.17 60.86
C ILE A 189 -13.47 -15.41 61.41
N GLU A 190 -13.64 -15.72 62.70
CA GLU A 190 -13.06 -16.93 63.31
C GLU A 190 -13.61 -18.22 62.72
N LEU A 191 -14.90 -18.26 62.38
CA LEU A 191 -15.52 -19.41 61.73
C LEU A 191 -14.96 -19.60 60.32
N ALA A 192 -14.84 -18.53 59.55
CA ALA A 192 -14.26 -18.58 58.20
C ALA A 192 -12.81 -19.08 58.24
N ASN A 193 -11.99 -18.55 59.15
CA ASN A 193 -10.61 -19.01 59.35
C ASN A 193 -10.50 -20.47 59.83
N ARG A 194 -11.49 -20.97 60.58
CA ARG A 194 -11.52 -22.37 61.01
C ARG A 194 -11.92 -23.33 59.90
N ARG A 195 -12.84 -22.91 59.02
CA ARG A 195 -13.28 -23.71 57.88
C ARG A 195 -12.24 -23.74 56.76
N ASP A 196 -11.51 -22.63 56.58
CA ASP A 196 -10.42 -22.50 55.59
C ASP A 196 -10.87 -22.84 54.16
N GLU A 197 -12.14 -22.53 53.85
CA GLU A 197 -12.76 -22.79 52.54
C GLU A 197 -12.67 -21.60 51.58
N CYS A 198 -12.33 -20.41 52.08
CA CYS A 198 -12.31 -19.16 51.31
C CYS A 198 -10.90 -18.59 51.23
N ASP A 199 -10.51 -18.06 50.07
CA ASP A 199 -9.19 -17.45 49.88
C ASP A 199 -9.19 -15.96 50.25
N VAL A 200 -10.37 -15.34 50.30
CA VAL A 200 -10.57 -13.93 50.63
C VAL A 200 -11.93 -13.72 51.26
N LEU A 201 -12.01 -12.81 52.22
CA LEU A 201 -13.23 -12.41 52.89
C LEU A 201 -13.60 -10.98 52.53
N ILE A 202 -14.88 -10.73 52.27
CA ILE A 202 -15.45 -9.40 52.14
C ILE A 202 -16.26 -9.14 53.41
N VAL A 203 -15.82 -8.17 54.21
CA VAL A 203 -16.53 -7.70 55.39
C VAL A 203 -17.14 -6.35 55.04
N GLY A 204 -18.46 -6.26 55.03
CA GLY A 204 -19.11 -5.05 54.55
C GLY A 204 -20.57 -4.96 54.93
N ARG A 205 -21.13 -3.77 54.75
CA ARG A 205 -22.56 -3.51 54.92
C ARG A 205 -23.12 -2.65 53.80
N GLY A 206 -24.44 -2.63 53.69
CA GLY A 206 -25.15 -1.70 52.81
C GLY A 206 -25.23 -0.31 53.46
N GLY A 207 -25.68 0.69 52.71
CA GLY A 207 -25.87 2.05 53.23
C GLY A 207 -26.63 2.13 54.57
N GLY A 208 -26.47 3.23 55.30
CA GLY A 208 -27.09 3.46 56.61
C GLY A 208 -26.49 4.68 57.32
N SER A 209 -26.96 4.98 58.53
CA SER A 209 -26.48 6.14 59.31
C SER A 209 -25.05 5.92 59.86
N LEU A 210 -24.41 7.00 60.34
CA LEU A 210 -23.12 6.95 61.04
C LEU A 210 -23.16 6.09 62.31
N GLU A 211 -24.29 6.11 63.02
CA GLU A 211 -24.50 5.30 64.24
C GLU A 211 -24.43 3.80 63.93
N ASP A 212 -24.99 3.39 62.79
CA ASP A 212 -24.94 2.01 62.36
C ASP A 212 -23.50 1.56 62.02
N LEU A 213 -22.59 2.50 61.66
CA LEU A 213 -21.20 2.19 61.23
C LEU A 213 -20.32 1.88 62.44
N TRP A 214 -20.78 2.25 63.63
CA TRP A 214 -20.02 2.16 64.85
C TRP A 214 -19.60 0.73 65.20
N SER A 215 -20.37 -0.27 64.79
CA SER A 215 -20.03 -1.70 64.95
C SER A 215 -18.67 -2.08 64.37
N PHE A 216 -18.20 -1.35 63.34
CA PHE A 216 -16.91 -1.55 62.68
C PHE A 216 -15.77 -0.71 63.27
N ASN A 217 -16.07 0.13 64.27
CA ASN A 217 -15.11 0.88 65.08
C ASN A 217 -14.80 0.18 66.42
N ASP A 218 -15.25 -1.06 66.62
CA ASP A 218 -14.96 -1.84 67.82
C ASP A 218 -13.55 -2.43 67.77
N GLU A 219 -12.79 -2.31 68.87
CA GLU A 219 -11.44 -2.84 69.00
C GLU A 219 -11.37 -4.36 68.75
N ARG A 220 -12.40 -5.11 69.16
CA ARG A 220 -12.44 -6.57 68.97
C ARG A 220 -12.52 -6.94 67.49
N VAL A 221 -13.28 -6.19 66.71
CA VAL A 221 -13.40 -6.40 65.25
C VAL A 221 -12.08 -6.06 64.58
N ALA A 222 -11.46 -4.93 64.95
CA ALA A 222 -10.15 -4.54 64.44
C ALA A 222 -9.10 -5.64 64.67
N ARG A 223 -8.99 -6.14 65.90
CA ARG A 223 -8.03 -7.22 66.23
C ARG A 223 -8.35 -8.54 65.52
N ALA A 224 -9.63 -8.88 65.35
CA ALA A 224 -10.04 -10.08 64.62
C ALA A 224 -9.69 -9.98 63.12
N ILE A 225 -9.86 -8.81 62.50
CA ILE A 225 -9.46 -8.57 61.11
C ILE A 225 -7.95 -8.74 60.97
N PHE A 226 -7.16 -8.10 61.82
CA PHE A 226 -5.70 -8.19 61.81
C PHE A 226 -5.19 -9.62 62.02
N ALA A 227 -5.82 -10.38 62.93
CA ALA A 227 -5.44 -11.75 63.26
C ALA A 227 -5.94 -12.79 62.25
N SER A 228 -6.84 -12.42 61.34
CA SER A 228 -7.39 -13.32 60.33
C SER A 228 -6.28 -13.93 59.49
N ARG A 229 -6.34 -15.23 59.17
CA ARG A 229 -5.39 -15.91 58.27
C ARG A 229 -5.72 -15.62 56.82
N ILE A 230 -7.00 -15.61 56.49
CA ILE A 230 -7.54 -15.28 55.19
C ILE A 230 -7.54 -13.74 55.01
N PRO A 231 -7.08 -13.19 53.87
CA PRO A 231 -7.08 -11.76 53.63
C PRO A 231 -8.51 -11.18 53.62
N ILE A 232 -8.68 -10.00 54.21
CA ILE A 232 -9.98 -9.34 54.37
C ILE A 232 -10.01 -8.04 53.55
N VAL A 233 -11.07 -7.90 52.75
CA VAL A 233 -11.46 -6.65 52.10
C VAL A 233 -12.56 -6.00 52.92
N SER A 234 -12.31 -4.79 53.44
CA SER A 234 -13.35 -4.00 54.09
C SER A 234 -14.16 -3.22 53.04
N ALA A 235 -15.48 -3.32 53.12
CA ALA A 235 -16.45 -2.70 52.22
C ALA A 235 -17.56 -2.00 53.02
N VAL A 236 -17.15 -1.22 54.02
CA VAL A 236 -18.03 -0.59 55.02
C VAL A 236 -18.19 0.91 54.75
N GLY A 237 -17.08 1.63 54.58
CA GLY A 237 -17.07 3.09 54.47
C GLY A 237 -17.21 3.61 53.04
N HIS A 238 -17.97 4.70 52.86
CA HIS A 238 -17.93 5.52 51.65
C HIS A 238 -16.70 6.44 51.66
N GLU A 239 -16.51 7.30 50.65
CA GLU A 239 -15.32 8.16 50.55
C GLU A 239 -15.09 9.09 51.76
N THR A 240 -16.15 9.48 52.49
CA THR A 240 -16.10 10.42 53.62
C THR A 240 -16.00 9.77 55.00
N ASP A 241 -16.50 8.53 55.18
CA ASP A 241 -16.69 7.91 56.51
C ASP A 241 -15.84 6.64 56.65
N VAL A 242 -14.54 6.82 56.97
CA VAL A 242 -13.59 5.70 57.10
C VAL A 242 -13.63 5.10 58.51
N THR A 243 -13.92 3.80 58.59
CA THR A 243 -13.97 3.06 59.86
C THR A 243 -12.62 2.50 60.27
N ILE A 244 -12.46 2.08 61.53
CA ILE A 244 -11.24 1.41 62.00
C ILE A 244 -11.03 0.09 61.26
N ALA A 245 -12.10 -0.67 60.99
CA ALA A 245 -12.03 -1.87 60.16
C ALA A 245 -11.40 -1.61 58.77
N ASP A 246 -11.70 -0.46 58.15
CA ASP A 246 -11.12 -0.07 56.86
C ASP A 246 -9.60 0.18 56.93
N PHE A 247 -9.10 0.69 58.06
CA PHE A 247 -7.66 0.90 58.26
C PHE A 247 -6.91 -0.41 58.48
N VAL A 248 -7.51 -1.34 59.22
CA VAL A 248 -6.88 -2.62 59.58
C VAL A 248 -6.98 -3.66 58.47
N ALA A 249 -8.03 -3.63 57.65
CA ALA A 249 -8.20 -4.57 56.55
C ALA A 249 -7.04 -4.52 55.55
N ASP A 250 -6.79 -5.67 54.91
CA ASP A 250 -5.71 -5.83 53.93
C ASP A 250 -5.94 -4.94 52.70
N LEU A 251 -7.21 -4.78 52.32
CA LEU A 251 -7.62 -3.80 51.32
C LEU A 251 -8.94 -3.14 51.70
N ARG A 252 -9.03 -1.84 51.43
CA ARG A 252 -10.28 -1.08 51.54
C ARG A 252 -10.94 -0.96 50.16
N ALA A 253 -12.23 -1.27 50.10
CA ALA A 253 -13.12 -0.98 48.99
C ALA A 253 -14.18 0.05 49.41
N PRO A 254 -14.52 1.03 48.55
CA PRO A 254 -15.48 2.08 48.89
C PRO A 254 -16.93 1.59 48.98
N THR A 255 -17.24 0.45 48.37
CA THR A 255 -18.58 -0.16 48.39
C THR A 255 -18.48 -1.69 48.35
N PRO A 256 -19.52 -2.42 48.81
CA PRO A 256 -19.63 -3.86 48.62
C PRO A 256 -19.48 -4.29 47.14
N SER A 257 -20.09 -3.54 46.22
CA SER A 257 -19.93 -3.75 44.77
C SER A 257 -18.47 -3.64 44.33
N ALA A 258 -17.75 -2.60 44.77
CA ALA A 258 -16.34 -2.42 44.44
C ALA A 258 -15.45 -3.54 45.02
N ALA A 259 -15.76 -4.03 46.21
CA ALA A 259 -15.07 -5.18 46.79
C ALA A 259 -15.24 -6.43 45.92
N ALA A 260 -16.47 -6.69 45.46
CA ALA A 260 -16.75 -7.79 44.54
C ALA A 260 -15.99 -7.64 43.21
N GLU A 261 -15.90 -6.41 42.67
CA GLU A 261 -15.14 -6.14 41.45
C GLU A 261 -13.65 -6.47 41.58
N ILE A 262 -13.03 -6.06 42.69
CA ILE A 262 -11.60 -6.26 42.94
C ILE A 262 -11.26 -7.75 43.07
N VAL A 263 -12.16 -8.52 43.70
CA VAL A 263 -11.95 -9.95 43.97
C VAL A 263 -12.30 -10.83 42.76
N SER A 264 -13.18 -10.36 41.88
CA SER A 264 -13.64 -11.11 40.70
C SER A 264 -12.63 -11.12 39.54
N ARG A 265 -12.65 -12.19 38.74
CA ARG A 265 -12.02 -12.17 37.41
C ARG A 265 -12.86 -11.35 36.45
N ASN A 266 -12.21 -10.61 35.54
CA ASN A 266 -12.92 -10.01 34.42
C ASN A 266 -13.08 -11.05 33.28
N GLN A 267 -14.06 -11.95 33.38
CA GLN A 267 -14.23 -13.05 32.43
C GLN A 267 -14.39 -12.55 30.98
N LEU A 268 -15.09 -11.43 30.80
CA LEU A 268 -15.26 -10.78 29.49
C LEU A 268 -13.95 -10.26 28.89
N GLU A 269 -13.00 -9.84 29.73
CA GLU A 269 -11.68 -9.43 29.27
C GLU A 269 -10.83 -10.64 28.90
N LEU A 270 -10.88 -11.71 29.69
CA LEU A 270 -10.18 -12.96 29.38
C LEU A 270 -10.69 -13.57 28.06
N LEU A 271 -12.00 -13.58 27.84
CA LEU A 271 -12.60 -14.00 26.56
C LEU A 271 -12.13 -13.13 25.39
N ARG A 272 -12.10 -11.81 25.57
CA ARG A 272 -11.57 -10.88 24.55
C ARG A 272 -10.09 -11.14 24.27
N GLN A 273 -9.28 -11.42 25.29
CA GLN A 273 -7.87 -11.78 25.13
C GLN A 273 -7.73 -13.08 24.32
N ILE A 274 -8.49 -14.13 24.66
CA ILE A 274 -8.47 -15.41 23.91
C ILE A 274 -8.86 -15.19 22.45
N GLN A 275 -9.94 -14.45 22.18
CA GLN A 275 -10.37 -14.13 20.81
C GLN A 275 -9.29 -13.36 20.04
N SER A 276 -8.64 -12.38 20.69
CA SER A 276 -7.54 -11.63 20.06
C SER A 276 -6.34 -12.51 19.73
N GLN A 277 -6.00 -13.47 20.59
CA GLN A 277 -4.90 -14.40 20.35
C GLN A 277 -5.25 -15.41 19.25
N GLN A 278 -6.50 -15.87 19.20
CA GLN A 278 -7.00 -16.72 18.11
C GLN A 278 -6.89 -16.00 16.76
N GLN A 279 -7.37 -14.76 16.65
CA GLN A 279 -7.27 -13.98 15.41
C GLN A 279 -5.82 -13.76 14.98
N ARG A 280 -4.92 -13.51 15.93
CA ARG A 280 -3.48 -13.38 15.64
C ARG A 280 -2.86 -14.68 15.14
N LEU A 281 -3.26 -15.82 15.71
CA LEU A 281 -2.81 -17.13 15.25
C LEU A 281 -3.30 -17.43 13.84
N GLU A 282 -4.57 -17.15 13.54
CA GLU A 282 -5.16 -17.32 12.21
C GLU A 282 -4.40 -16.50 11.17
N MET A 283 -4.18 -15.20 11.42
CA MET A 283 -3.39 -14.35 10.51
C MET A 283 -1.95 -14.85 10.32
N ALA A 284 -1.31 -15.32 11.39
CA ALA A 284 0.05 -15.87 11.30
C ALA A 284 0.08 -17.17 10.47
N MET A 285 -0.94 -18.01 10.59
CA MET A 285 -1.07 -19.25 9.83
C MET A 285 -1.30 -18.96 8.34
N ASP A 286 -2.18 -18.02 8.02
CA ASP A 286 -2.43 -17.59 6.64
C ASP A 286 -1.16 -17.05 5.99
N TYR A 287 -0.41 -16.22 6.71
CA TYR A 287 0.86 -15.69 6.23
C TYR A 287 1.91 -16.79 6.00
N PHE A 288 1.99 -17.76 6.92
CA PHE A 288 2.89 -18.92 6.80
C PHE A 288 2.56 -19.78 5.58
N LEU A 289 1.28 -20.10 5.39
CA LEU A 289 0.80 -20.87 4.24
C LEU A 289 1.04 -20.12 2.92
N ALA A 290 0.73 -18.83 2.86
CA ALA A 290 0.97 -17.99 1.69
C ALA A 290 2.46 -17.95 1.32
N SER A 291 3.35 -17.79 2.31
CA SER A 291 4.80 -17.76 2.12
C SER A 291 5.33 -19.09 1.59
N ASN A 292 4.83 -20.21 2.13
CA ASN A 292 5.21 -21.55 1.66
C ASN A 292 4.70 -21.81 0.24
N ASN A 293 3.47 -21.39 -0.08
CA ASN A 293 2.94 -21.50 -1.44
C ASN A 293 3.76 -20.67 -2.43
N GLN A 294 4.13 -19.44 -2.09
CA GLN A 294 5.02 -18.64 -2.93
C GLN A 294 6.38 -19.32 -3.15
N ARG A 295 6.95 -19.92 -2.10
CA ARG A 295 8.21 -20.66 -2.20
C ARG A 295 8.07 -21.88 -3.10
N PHE A 296 6.99 -22.64 -2.95
CA PHE A 296 6.67 -23.79 -3.79
C PHE A 296 6.54 -23.39 -5.26
N THR A 297 5.73 -22.37 -5.57
CA THR A 297 5.54 -21.88 -6.94
C THR A 297 6.85 -21.40 -7.56
N ARG A 298 7.72 -20.71 -6.79
CA ARG A 298 9.06 -20.31 -7.27
C ARG A 298 9.95 -21.52 -7.59
N LEU A 299 9.96 -22.54 -6.73
CA LEU A 299 10.73 -23.76 -6.96
C LEU A 299 10.18 -24.55 -8.17
N GLN A 300 8.86 -24.64 -8.31
CA GLN A 300 8.21 -25.29 -9.43
C GLN A 300 8.53 -24.58 -10.75
N HIS A 301 8.48 -23.24 -10.80
CA HIS A 301 8.89 -22.49 -11.97
C HIS A 301 10.38 -22.67 -12.31
N ARG A 302 11.27 -22.67 -11.31
CA ARG A 302 12.69 -22.96 -11.54
C ARG A 302 12.90 -24.35 -12.13
N LEU A 303 12.19 -25.35 -11.61
CA LEU A 303 12.23 -26.72 -12.12
C LEU A 303 11.72 -26.80 -13.57
N GLN A 304 10.60 -26.13 -13.87
CA GLN A 304 10.06 -26.04 -15.24
C GLN A 304 11.01 -25.32 -16.21
N GLN A 305 11.67 -24.24 -15.78
CA GLN A 305 12.64 -23.54 -16.63
C GLN A 305 13.91 -24.36 -16.90
N GLN A 306 14.30 -25.21 -15.94
CA GLN A 306 15.40 -26.15 -16.11
C GLN A 306 14.98 -27.46 -16.80
N HIS A 307 13.71 -27.58 -17.21
CA HIS A 307 13.18 -28.81 -17.77
C HIS A 307 13.99 -29.22 -19.02
N PRO A 308 14.63 -30.41 -19.01
CA PRO A 308 15.53 -30.85 -20.08
C PRO A 308 14.86 -30.83 -21.46
N GLN A 309 13.55 -31.11 -21.53
CA GLN A 309 12.81 -31.09 -22.80
C GLN A 309 12.74 -29.69 -23.43
N LEU A 310 12.60 -28.61 -22.63
CA LEU A 310 12.59 -27.24 -23.18
C LEU A 310 13.97 -26.83 -23.66
N ARG A 311 15.04 -27.26 -22.96
CA ARG A 311 16.43 -27.05 -23.40
C ARG A 311 16.71 -27.81 -24.70
N LEU A 312 16.30 -29.07 -24.79
CA LEU A 312 16.42 -29.89 -25.99
C LEU A 312 15.61 -29.32 -27.16
N ALA A 313 14.37 -28.89 -26.94
CA ALA A 313 13.54 -28.28 -27.99
C ALA A 313 14.15 -26.99 -28.54
N ARG A 314 14.74 -26.14 -27.67
CA ARG A 314 15.48 -24.94 -28.10
C ARG A 314 16.70 -25.31 -28.94
N GLN A 315 17.51 -26.28 -28.49
CA GLN A 315 18.69 -26.74 -29.22
C GLN A 315 18.31 -27.38 -30.57
N GLN A 316 17.22 -28.15 -30.63
CA GLN A 316 16.72 -28.70 -31.90
C GLN A 316 16.30 -27.60 -32.86
N THR A 317 15.60 -26.58 -32.38
CA THR A 317 15.19 -25.43 -33.21
C THR A 317 16.41 -24.67 -33.74
N GLU A 318 17.42 -24.43 -32.90
CA GLU A 318 18.67 -23.80 -33.34
C GLU A 318 19.42 -24.64 -34.37
N LEU A 319 19.50 -25.96 -34.17
CA LEU A 319 20.14 -26.87 -35.10
C LEU A 319 19.46 -26.82 -36.48
N VAL A 320 18.12 -26.86 -36.51
CA VAL A 320 17.34 -26.74 -37.76
C VAL A 320 17.64 -25.40 -38.44
N ARG A 321 17.65 -24.28 -37.69
CA ARG A 321 17.96 -22.96 -38.24
C ARG A 321 19.39 -22.87 -38.80
N LEU A 322 20.36 -23.42 -38.08
CA LEU A 322 21.77 -23.45 -38.52
C LEU A 322 21.93 -24.31 -39.77
N LYS A 323 21.23 -25.46 -39.87
CA LYS A 323 21.20 -26.30 -41.05
C LYS A 323 20.64 -25.57 -42.27
N GLN A 324 19.50 -24.90 -42.13
CA GLN A 324 18.92 -24.10 -43.22
C GLN A 324 19.86 -22.97 -43.68
N ARG A 325 20.54 -22.30 -42.74
CA ARG A 325 21.55 -21.28 -43.06
C ARG A 325 22.75 -21.87 -43.79
N LEU A 326 23.19 -23.07 -43.42
CA LEU A 326 24.26 -23.78 -44.10
C LEU A 326 23.85 -24.14 -45.54
N ASP A 327 22.69 -24.75 -45.72
CA ASP A 327 22.18 -25.18 -47.03
C ASP A 327 22.05 -23.99 -47.99
N THR A 328 21.43 -22.90 -47.53
CA THR A 328 21.30 -21.66 -48.32
C THR A 328 22.64 -21.04 -48.67
N ALA A 329 23.63 -21.05 -47.76
CA ALA A 329 24.97 -20.54 -48.01
C ALA A 329 25.74 -21.40 -49.03
N ILE A 330 25.62 -22.74 -48.93
CA ILE A 330 26.21 -23.68 -49.88
C ILE A 330 25.62 -23.47 -51.27
N ASP A 331 24.29 -23.42 -51.39
CA ASP A 331 23.62 -23.20 -52.67
C ASP A 331 23.99 -21.85 -53.30
N ALA A 332 24.09 -20.80 -52.49
CA ALA A 332 24.51 -19.49 -52.97
C ALA A 332 25.97 -19.49 -53.46
N ARG A 333 26.85 -20.28 -52.83
CA ARG A 333 28.24 -20.44 -53.25
C ARG A 333 28.34 -21.27 -54.53
N LEU A 334 27.61 -22.37 -54.63
CA LEU A 334 27.54 -23.21 -55.84
C LEU A 334 26.97 -22.43 -57.03
N ARG A 335 25.89 -21.68 -56.84
CA ARG A 335 25.32 -20.82 -57.88
C ARG A 335 26.31 -19.75 -58.36
N ARG A 336 27.03 -19.10 -57.44
CA ARG A 336 28.07 -18.12 -57.80
C ARG A 336 29.22 -18.77 -58.57
N ALA A 337 29.68 -19.95 -58.16
CA ALA A 337 30.73 -20.68 -58.86
C ALA A 337 30.29 -21.11 -60.28
N SER A 338 29.07 -21.62 -60.44
CA SER A 338 28.49 -21.99 -61.73
C SER A 338 28.33 -20.78 -62.66
N LEU A 339 27.78 -19.67 -62.17
CA LEU A 339 27.68 -18.43 -62.95
C LEU A 339 29.05 -17.89 -63.35
N HIS A 340 30.05 -17.99 -62.47
CA HIS A 340 31.42 -17.60 -62.80
C HIS A 340 32.00 -18.47 -63.91
N GLN A 341 31.83 -19.80 -63.82
CA GLN A 341 32.22 -20.74 -64.87
C GLN A 341 31.54 -20.42 -66.20
N GLN A 342 30.22 -20.20 -66.20
CA GLN A 342 29.46 -19.86 -67.41
C GLN A 342 29.93 -18.54 -68.04
N ARG A 343 30.24 -17.52 -67.22
CA ARG A 343 30.79 -16.25 -67.73
C ARG A 343 32.17 -16.45 -68.35
N LEU A 344 33.04 -17.24 -67.72
CA LEU A 344 34.35 -17.55 -68.27
C LEU A 344 34.23 -18.34 -69.58
N SER A 345 33.34 -19.33 -69.67
CA SER A 345 33.10 -20.09 -70.90
C SER A 345 32.52 -19.21 -72.02
N GLN A 346 31.59 -18.31 -71.70
CA GLN A 346 31.06 -17.34 -72.66
C GLN A 346 32.15 -16.40 -73.17
N ARG A 347 32.98 -15.83 -72.29
CA ARG A 347 34.12 -14.99 -72.70
C ARG A 347 35.08 -15.76 -73.62
N LEU A 348 35.39 -17.01 -73.27
CA LEU A 348 36.25 -17.85 -74.11
C LEU A 348 35.63 -18.10 -75.50
N SER A 349 34.32 -18.40 -75.56
CA SER A 349 33.61 -18.59 -76.83
C SER A 349 33.57 -17.32 -77.69
N GLN A 350 33.44 -16.14 -77.08
CA GLN A 350 33.43 -14.85 -77.78
C GLN A 350 34.80 -14.48 -78.34
N HIS A 351 35.89 -14.91 -77.70
CA HIS A 351 37.26 -14.73 -78.19
C HIS A 351 37.72 -15.84 -79.14
N THR A 352 36.87 -16.82 -79.45
CA THR A 352 37.23 -17.88 -80.39
C THR A 352 37.25 -17.32 -81.82
N PRO A 353 38.39 -17.35 -82.53
CA PRO A 353 38.52 -16.73 -83.85
C PRO A 353 37.88 -17.54 -84.98
N LEU A 354 37.54 -18.82 -84.76
CA LEU A 354 37.00 -19.74 -85.76
C LEU A 354 35.79 -19.18 -86.55
N PRO A 355 34.72 -18.64 -85.92
CA PRO A 355 33.59 -18.09 -86.66
C PRO A 355 33.98 -16.85 -87.49
N ARG A 356 34.91 -16.03 -86.99
CA ARG A 356 35.42 -14.86 -87.71
C ARG A 356 36.28 -15.29 -88.90
N ILE A 357 37.12 -16.30 -88.74
CA ILE A 357 37.93 -16.90 -89.80
C ILE A 357 37.03 -17.47 -90.89
N HIS A 358 36.02 -18.28 -90.52
CA HIS A 358 35.06 -18.81 -91.50
C HIS A 358 34.34 -17.70 -92.28
N ARG A 359 33.84 -16.66 -91.60
CA ARG A 359 33.21 -15.51 -92.28
C ARG A 359 34.17 -14.81 -93.25
N LEU A 360 35.44 -14.63 -92.87
CA LEU A 360 36.44 -14.01 -93.73
C LEU A 360 36.82 -14.91 -94.91
N GLN A 361 36.92 -16.23 -94.72
CA GLN A 361 37.13 -17.20 -95.80
C GLN A 361 35.97 -17.20 -96.80
N THR A 362 34.71 -17.19 -96.34
CA THR A 362 33.55 -17.09 -97.23
C THR A 362 33.54 -15.77 -98.00
N ARG A 363 33.90 -14.64 -97.35
CA ARG A 363 34.04 -13.35 -98.05
C ARG A 363 35.16 -13.38 -99.09
N LEU A 364 36.31 -13.98 -98.77
CA LEU A 364 37.41 -14.14 -99.71
C LEU A 364 36.94 -14.92 -100.96
N GLN A 365 36.29 -16.06 -100.78
CA GLN A 365 35.73 -16.87 -101.87
C GLN A 365 34.72 -16.09 -102.72
N GLN A 366 33.85 -15.30 -102.09
CA GLN A 366 32.91 -14.43 -102.82
C GLN A 366 33.63 -13.35 -103.61
N HIS A 367 34.69 -12.74 -103.06
CA HIS A 367 35.48 -11.74 -103.76
C HIS A 367 36.29 -12.34 -104.91
N GLU A 368 36.88 -13.52 -104.74
CA GLU A 368 37.57 -14.27 -105.79
C GLU A 368 36.62 -14.61 -106.95
N TYR A 369 35.41 -15.08 -106.63
CA TYR A 369 34.39 -15.35 -107.64
C TYR A 369 33.94 -14.09 -108.39
N ARG A 370 33.71 -12.97 -107.68
CA ARG A 370 33.35 -11.70 -108.32
C ARG A 370 34.49 -11.16 -109.19
N LEU A 371 35.74 -11.30 -108.75
CA LEU A 371 36.91 -10.88 -109.51
C LEU A 371 37.05 -11.69 -110.79
N SER A 372 36.90 -13.02 -110.73
CA SER A 372 36.98 -13.87 -111.91
C SER A 372 35.88 -13.55 -112.92
N GLN A 373 34.63 -13.34 -112.46
CA GLN A 373 33.55 -12.91 -113.33
C GLN A 373 33.83 -11.54 -113.99
N ALA A 374 34.32 -10.56 -113.22
CA ALA A 374 34.66 -9.24 -113.74
C ALA A 374 35.79 -9.30 -114.78
N LEU A 375 36.83 -10.13 -114.53
CA LEU A 375 37.91 -10.39 -115.48
C LEU A 375 37.39 -11.03 -116.77
N SER A 376 36.57 -12.08 -116.67
CA SER A 376 35.98 -12.73 -117.84
C SER A 376 35.10 -11.78 -118.65
N ALA A 377 34.26 -10.97 -117.99
CA ALA A 377 33.40 -10.00 -118.65
C ALA A 377 34.20 -8.89 -119.35
N THR A 378 35.22 -8.33 -118.69
CA THR A 378 36.07 -7.26 -119.25
C THR A 378 36.95 -7.73 -120.41
N LEU A 379 37.53 -8.94 -120.30
CA LEU A 379 38.27 -9.56 -121.39
C LEU A 379 37.35 -9.95 -122.55
N GLY A 380 36.15 -10.46 -122.26
CA GLY A 380 35.13 -10.77 -123.26
C GLY A 380 34.73 -9.53 -124.07
N ALA A 381 34.35 -8.44 -123.38
CA ALA A 381 33.98 -7.18 -124.03
C ALA A 381 35.15 -6.53 -124.80
N SER A 382 36.39 -6.73 -124.37
CA SER A 382 37.57 -6.27 -125.10
C SER A 382 37.83 -7.10 -126.37
N ARG A 383 37.67 -8.43 -126.31
CA ARG A 383 37.78 -9.32 -127.47
C ARG A 383 36.71 -9.03 -128.52
N GLU A 384 35.47 -8.82 -128.08
CA GLU A 384 34.36 -8.49 -128.98
C GLU A 384 34.61 -7.15 -129.69
N ARG A 385 35.02 -6.12 -128.95
CA ARG A 385 35.43 -4.81 -129.51
C ARG A 385 36.59 -4.92 -130.50
N PHE A 386 37.58 -5.77 -130.21
CA PHE A 386 38.68 -6.01 -131.14
C PHE A 386 38.20 -6.71 -132.42
N GLY A 387 37.34 -7.72 -132.29
CA GLY A 387 36.77 -8.44 -133.44
C GLY A 387 35.95 -7.53 -134.35
N THR A 388 35.13 -6.64 -133.81
CA THR A 388 34.35 -5.68 -134.62
C THR A 388 35.24 -4.68 -135.34
N LEU A 389 36.29 -4.16 -134.69
CA LEU A 389 37.27 -3.27 -135.32
C LEU A 389 38.04 -3.98 -136.46
N ALA A 390 38.42 -5.24 -136.28
CA ALA A 390 39.08 -6.03 -137.31
C ALA A 390 38.18 -6.27 -138.53
N ALA A 391 36.90 -6.61 -138.32
CA ALA A 391 35.93 -6.80 -139.39
C ALA A 391 35.66 -5.48 -140.16
N HIS A 392 35.62 -4.35 -139.47
CA HIS A 392 35.53 -3.03 -140.11
C HIS A 392 36.74 -2.73 -141.00
N LEU A 393 37.95 -3.13 -140.59
CA LEU A 393 39.16 -2.94 -141.37
C LEU A 393 39.13 -3.76 -142.67
N GLU A 394 38.68 -5.01 -142.63
CA GLU A 394 38.56 -5.87 -143.82
C GLU A 394 37.56 -5.34 -144.84
N ALA A 395 36.40 -4.84 -144.38
CA ALA A 395 35.33 -4.38 -145.26
C ALA A 395 35.70 -3.19 -146.16
N VAL A 396 36.74 -2.42 -145.80
CA VAL A 396 37.17 -1.21 -146.52
C VAL A 396 38.40 -1.49 -147.41
N SER A 397 38.87 -2.75 -147.51
CA SER A 397 40.05 -3.10 -148.32
C SER A 397 39.78 -3.10 -149.83
N PRO A 398 40.49 -2.27 -150.64
CA PRO A 398 40.32 -2.20 -152.10
C PRO A 398 40.63 -3.51 -152.86
N LEU A 399 41.43 -4.40 -152.26
CA LEU A 399 41.78 -5.70 -152.83
C LEU A 399 40.59 -6.67 -152.86
N ALA A 400 39.66 -6.56 -151.90
CA ALA A 400 38.46 -7.39 -151.83
C ALA A 400 37.47 -7.08 -152.97
N THR A 401 37.51 -5.86 -153.53
CA THR A 401 36.63 -5.43 -154.63
C THR A 401 37.09 -5.99 -155.98
N LEU A 402 38.39 -6.15 -156.19
CA LEU A 402 38.96 -6.78 -157.40
C LEU A 402 38.81 -8.32 -157.37
N ALA A 403 38.86 -8.94 -156.18
CA ALA A 403 38.64 -10.38 -156.01
C ALA A 403 37.21 -10.85 -156.36
N ARG A 404 36.22 -9.94 -156.42
CA ARG A 404 34.82 -10.25 -156.80
C ARG A 404 34.57 -10.28 -158.32
N GLY A 405 35.62 -10.28 -159.15
CA GLY A 405 35.50 -10.50 -160.60
C GLY A 405 35.16 -9.25 -161.42
N TYR A 406 35.27 -8.06 -160.83
CA TYR A 406 35.10 -6.80 -161.56
C TYR A 406 36.42 -6.38 -162.22
N SER A 407 36.37 -6.06 -163.51
CA SER A 407 37.50 -5.56 -164.28
C SER A 407 37.47 -4.04 -164.45
N VAL A 408 38.64 -3.45 -164.63
CA VAL A 408 38.82 -2.00 -164.79
C VAL A 408 39.31 -1.73 -166.22
N THR A 409 38.44 -1.21 -167.08
CA THR A 409 38.76 -0.95 -168.50
C THR A 409 39.18 0.50 -168.73
N GLN A 410 40.29 0.69 -169.43
CA GLN A 410 40.92 1.97 -169.73
C GLN A 410 41.13 2.13 -171.25
N ALA A 411 41.12 3.36 -171.74
CA ALA A 411 41.46 3.70 -173.13
C ALA A 411 42.99 3.72 -173.35
N ALA A 412 43.43 3.84 -174.61
CA ALA A 412 44.85 3.87 -174.98
C ALA A 412 45.66 5.02 -174.33
N ASP A 413 44.99 6.08 -173.87
CA ASP A 413 45.59 7.20 -173.12
C ASP A 413 45.62 6.99 -171.58
N GLY A 414 45.22 5.81 -171.11
CA GLY A 414 45.19 5.42 -169.70
C GLY A 414 43.95 5.87 -168.92
N LYS A 415 42.97 6.55 -169.55
CA LYS A 415 41.75 7.00 -168.85
C LYS A 415 40.72 5.89 -168.68
N LEU A 416 40.07 5.87 -167.51
CA LEU A 416 39.04 4.88 -167.19
C LEU A 416 37.76 5.07 -168.03
N LEU A 417 37.34 4.01 -168.69
CA LEU A 417 36.14 3.98 -169.49
C LEU A 417 34.94 3.56 -168.64
N LYS A 418 33.93 4.43 -168.60
CA LYS A 418 32.68 4.20 -167.85
C LYS A 418 31.46 4.16 -168.75
N GLN A 419 31.55 4.70 -169.96
CA GLN A 419 30.41 4.85 -170.86
C GLN A 419 30.82 4.53 -172.30
N THR A 420 29.93 3.89 -173.06
CA THR A 420 30.21 3.44 -174.43
C THR A 420 30.38 4.58 -175.44
N ARG A 421 29.99 5.82 -175.11
CA ARG A 421 30.22 7.01 -175.97
C ARG A 421 31.68 7.45 -176.01
N GLN A 422 32.51 6.93 -175.12
CA GLN A 422 33.91 7.34 -174.95
C GLN A 422 34.86 6.59 -175.88
N VAL A 423 34.33 5.74 -176.77
CA VAL A 423 35.12 4.89 -177.66
C VAL A 423 34.50 4.90 -179.05
N GLN A 424 35.33 4.76 -180.08
CA GLN A 424 34.89 4.62 -181.47
C GLN A 424 35.34 3.26 -182.04
N ALA A 425 34.67 2.80 -183.10
CA ALA A 425 35.07 1.57 -183.77
C ALA A 425 36.47 1.74 -184.38
N GLY A 426 37.38 0.82 -184.05
CA GLY A 426 38.80 0.87 -184.41
C GLY A 426 39.74 1.19 -183.24
N ASP A 427 39.24 1.69 -182.10
CA ASP A 427 40.10 2.07 -180.97
C ASP A 427 40.62 0.85 -180.17
N LYS A 428 41.84 0.95 -179.64
CA LYS A 428 42.42 -0.03 -178.70
C LYS A 428 42.13 0.33 -177.25
N LEU A 429 41.80 -0.70 -176.45
CA LEU A 429 41.44 -0.64 -175.03
C LEU A 429 42.32 -1.59 -174.21
N THR A 430 42.62 -1.21 -172.97
CA THR A 430 43.33 -2.02 -171.98
C THR A 430 42.41 -2.33 -170.80
N THR A 431 42.17 -3.59 -170.49
CA THR A 431 41.35 -4.02 -169.34
C THR A 431 42.21 -4.71 -168.31
N ARG A 432 42.19 -4.23 -167.06
CA ARG A 432 42.89 -4.85 -165.93
C ARG A 432 41.94 -5.76 -165.14
N LEU A 433 42.38 -7.01 -164.97
CA LEU A 433 41.74 -8.06 -164.18
C LEU A 433 42.53 -8.27 -162.88
N ALA A 434 42.06 -9.20 -162.02
CA ALA A 434 42.70 -9.50 -160.75
C ALA A 434 44.14 -10.03 -160.91
N ASP A 435 44.44 -10.65 -162.05
CA ASP A 435 45.68 -11.39 -162.34
C ASP A 435 46.45 -10.87 -163.58
N GLY A 436 45.94 -9.88 -164.32
CA GLY A 436 46.61 -9.40 -165.54
C GLY A 436 45.95 -8.24 -166.26
N ILE A 437 46.51 -7.84 -167.42
CA ILE A 437 46.00 -6.77 -168.28
C ILE A 437 45.84 -7.31 -169.71
N VAL A 438 44.70 -7.02 -170.34
CA VAL A 438 44.32 -7.50 -171.69
C VAL A 438 44.09 -6.31 -172.62
N GLU A 439 44.74 -6.33 -173.79
CA GLU A 439 44.48 -5.36 -174.88
C GLU A 439 43.44 -5.88 -175.86
N SER A 440 42.48 -5.03 -176.24
CA SER A 440 41.41 -5.37 -177.18
C SER A 440 41.07 -4.20 -178.10
N GLN A 441 40.59 -4.46 -179.31
CA GLN A 441 40.19 -3.42 -180.28
C GLN A 441 38.67 -3.44 -180.48
N VAL A 442 38.05 -2.26 -180.52
CA VAL A 442 36.59 -2.12 -180.63
C VAL A 442 36.14 -2.39 -182.06
N THR A 443 35.35 -3.44 -182.26
CA THR A 443 34.82 -3.83 -183.58
C THR A 443 33.44 -3.22 -183.88
N ALA A 444 32.57 -3.10 -182.88
CA ALA A 444 31.24 -2.48 -183.02
C ALA A 444 30.74 -1.94 -181.68
N ILE A 445 29.93 -0.87 -181.71
CA ILE A 445 29.33 -0.27 -180.52
C ILE A 445 27.81 -0.28 -180.69
N ALA A 446 27.13 -1.09 -179.87
CA ALA A 446 25.67 -1.14 -179.83
C ALA A 446 25.15 -0.42 -178.57
N PRO A 447 24.43 0.71 -178.69
CA PRO A 447 23.82 1.36 -177.53
C PRO A 447 22.57 0.59 -177.08
N ILE A 448 22.50 0.26 -175.79
CA ILE A 448 21.34 -0.39 -175.17
C ILE A 448 20.26 0.66 -174.84
N LYS A 449 18.99 0.41 -175.22
CA LYS A 449 17.82 1.24 -174.85
C LYS A 449 17.58 1.17 -173.35
N LYS A 450 17.56 2.33 -172.67
CA LYS A 450 17.28 2.45 -171.22
C LYS A 450 15.86 1.95 -170.87
N PRO A 451 15.69 0.95 -169.99
CA PRO A 451 14.39 0.59 -169.43
C PRO A 451 14.03 1.49 -168.22
N ARG A 452 12.73 1.78 -168.08
CA ARG A 452 12.05 2.51 -166.99
C ARG A 452 12.39 1.92 -165.62
N LYS A 453 12.63 2.79 -164.62
CA LYS A 453 12.63 2.40 -163.19
C LYS A 453 11.30 2.81 -162.52
N PRO A 454 10.55 1.85 -161.92
CA PRO A 454 9.38 2.12 -161.10
C PRO A 454 9.72 2.37 -159.62
N LYS A 455 8.73 2.98 -158.92
CA LYS A 455 8.58 3.16 -157.45
C LYS A 455 8.75 1.83 -156.70
N SER A 456 9.08 1.73 -155.42
CA SER A 456 8.57 2.33 -154.16
C SER A 456 9.48 1.79 -153.02
N ALA A 457 9.43 2.15 -151.73
CA ALA A 457 8.41 2.70 -150.84
C ALA A 457 9.13 3.37 -149.65
#